data_AF-A0A2S7KRZ4-F1
#
_entry.id   AF-A0A2S7KRZ4-F1
#
_cell.length_a   1.000
_cell.length_b   1.000
_cell.length_c   1.000
_cell.angle_alpha   90.00
_cell.angle_beta   90.00
_cell.angle_gamma   90.00
#
_symmetry.space_group_name_H-M   'P 1'
#
loop_
_entity.id
_entity.type
_entity.pdbx_description
1 polymer ?
#
loop_
_entity_poly.entity_id
_entity_poly.type
_entity_poly.pdbx_seq_one_letter_code
_entity_poly.pdbx_strand_id
1 'polypeptide(L)'
;MNRLTKYLLLVLIASFALIVTQSCREDDDIFQVVVIDSQEELERLILGQSSRLEGPIILSGAITSLEVFENVEKIIGDFVIVDTQLTSLDGLENLILVTGDITITSNPPFQQKIKDFCALQTLINGGSFKSITITNNQHNPTVADIQQGNCAF
;
A
#
# COMPACT_ATOMS: atom_id res chain seq x y z
N MET A 1 -1.44 29.78 13.27
CA MET A 1 0.00 29.51 13.02
C MET A 1 0.20 28.00 13.00
N ASN A 2 0.51 27.27 11.93
CA ASN A 2 0.60 27.46 10.49
C ASN A 2 0.16 26.12 9.88
N ARG A 3 -0.96 26.09 9.14
CA ARG A 3 -1.38 24.94 8.30
C ARG A 3 -1.30 25.34 6.82
N LEU A 4 -0.15 25.91 6.39
CA LEU A 4 -0.02 26.56 5.08
C LEU A 4 1.24 26.19 4.28
N THR A 5 2.00 25.15 4.66
CA THR A 5 3.28 24.83 3.98
C THR A 5 3.27 23.63 3.02
N LYS A 6 2.12 23.06 2.63
CA LYS A 6 2.09 21.98 1.62
C LYS A 6 1.45 22.34 0.26
N TYR A 7 0.96 23.56 0.05
CA TYR A 7 0.31 23.98 -1.21
C TYR A 7 0.91 25.25 -1.81
N LEU A 8 2.23 25.28 -2.00
CA LEU A 8 2.88 26.38 -2.70
C LEU A 8 3.76 25.87 -3.84
N LEU A 9 3.12 25.49 -4.95
CA LEU A 9 3.62 25.84 -6.28
C LEU A 9 2.44 25.99 -7.24
N LEU A 10 1.94 27.23 -7.29
CA LEU A 10 1.10 27.73 -8.38
C LEU A 10 1.97 27.79 -9.64
N VAL A 11 1.66 26.99 -10.67
CA VAL A 11 2.04 27.33 -12.04
C VAL A 11 0.78 27.85 -12.74
N LEU A 12 0.57 29.16 -12.61
CA LEU A 12 -0.28 29.94 -13.48
C LEU A 12 0.51 30.22 -14.76
N ILE A 13 0.25 29.48 -15.84
CA ILE A 13 0.42 30.03 -17.19
C ILE A 13 -0.80 29.60 -18.02
N ALA A 14 -1.59 30.59 -18.39
CA ALA A 14 -2.72 30.47 -19.29
C ALA A 14 -2.26 30.28 -20.74
N SER A 15 -2.94 29.45 -21.52
CA SER A 15 -3.67 29.84 -22.73
C SER A 15 -3.92 28.66 -23.68
N PHE A 16 -5.05 28.76 -24.35
CA PHE A 16 -5.76 27.76 -25.13
C PHE A 16 -5.07 27.50 -26.48
N ALA A 17 -4.56 26.29 -26.72
CA ALA A 17 -4.37 25.75 -28.08
C ALA A 17 -4.27 24.23 -28.06
N LEU A 18 -5.12 23.60 -28.88
CA LEU A 18 -5.15 22.18 -29.18
C LEU A 18 -3.86 21.78 -29.93
N ILE A 19 -2.87 21.18 -29.25
CA ILE A 19 -1.87 20.34 -29.90
C ILE A 19 -1.65 19.10 -29.04
N VAL A 20 -2.14 17.98 -29.57
CA VAL A 20 -1.75 16.63 -29.19
C VAL A 20 -0.24 16.52 -29.42
N THR A 21 0.52 16.56 -28.33
CA THR A 21 1.71 15.74 -28.06
C THR A 21 2.26 16.22 -26.72
N GLN A 22 1.60 15.88 -25.60
CA GLN A 22 2.40 15.76 -24.38
C GLN A 22 3.24 14.51 -24.61
N SER A 23 4.44 14.71 -25.17
CA SER A 23 5.49 13.72 -25.08
C SER A 23 5.68 13.49 -23.58
N CYS A 24 5.16 12.38 -23.06
CA CYS A 24 5.61 11.86 -21.79
C CYS A 24 7.10 11.62 -21.98
N ARG A 25 7.90 12.54 -21.44
CA ARG A 25 9.34 12.51 -21.56
C ARG A 25 9.80 11.43 -20.60
N GLU A 26 10.23 10.29 -21.15
CA GLU A 26 11.07 9.31 -20.47
C GLU A 26 12.35 10.03 -20.06
N ASP A 27 12.42 10.52 -18.82
CA ASP A 27 13.67 10.92 -18.18
C ASP A 27 13.53 10.49 -16.71
N ASP A 28 14.14 9.33 -16.41
CA ASP A 28 14.27 8.68 -15.10
C ASP A 28 12.98 8.48 -14.29
N ASP A 29 12.34 7.32 -14.50
CA ASP A 29 11.19 6.82 -13.75
C ASP A 29 11.62 6.44 -12.32
N ILE A 30 12.01 7.45 -11.52
CA ILE A 30 12.05 7.34 -10.07
C ILE A 30 10.60 7.26 -9.64
N PHE A 31 10.08 6.04 -9.52
CA PHE A 31 8.82 5.82 -8.82
C PHE A 31 8.94 6.45 -7.44
N GLN A 32 8.29 7.60 -7.26
CA GLN A 32 8.27 8.30 -5.98
C GLN A 32 7.67 7.33 -4.96
N VAL A 33 8.43 7.05 -3.90
CA VAL A 33 7.93 6.23 -2.79
C VAL A 33 6.72 6.94 -2.19
N VAL A 34 5.57 6.27 -2.20
CA VAL A 34 4.32 6.79 -1.62
C VAL A 34 4.25 6.30 -0.18
N VAL A 35 4.52 7.20 0.77
CA VAL A 35 4.32 6.95 2.20
C VAL A 35 2.96 7.50 2.59
N ILE A 36 2.13 6.65 3.17
CA ILE A 36 0.78 6.97 3.64
C ILE A 36 0.77 6.74 5.15
N ASP A 37 0.55 7.80 5.94
CA ASP A 37 0.68 7.76 7.39
C ASP A 37 -0.63 7.95 8.18
N SER A 38 -1.75 8.09 7.46
CA SER A 38 -3.07 8.34 8.04
C SER A 38 -4.20 7.71 7.23
N GLN A 39 -5.27 7.36 7.92
CA GLN A 39 -6.50 6.84 7.30
C GLN A 39 -7.08 7.78 6.23
N GLU A 40 -7.08 9.10 6.50
CA GLU A 40 -7.60 10.10 5.55
C GLU A 40 -6.80 10.14 4.25
N GLU A 41 -5.46 10.06 4.34
CA GLU A 41 -4.59 10.04 3.15
C GLU A 41 -4.77 8.75 2.34
N LEU A 42 -4.91 7.61 3.03
CA LEU A 42 -5.17 6.31 2.41
C LEU A 42 -6.46 6.33 1.58
N GLU A 43 -7.55 6.79 2.19
CA GLU A 43 -8.85 6.93 1.53
C GLU A 43 -8.75 7.87 0.33
N ARG A 44 -8.12 9.04 0.50
CA ARG A 44 -7.98 10.03 -0.59
C ARG A 44 -7.17 9.54 -1.78
N LEU A 45 -6.13 8.74 -1.55
CA LEU A 45 -5.26 8.26 -2.62
C LEU A 45 -5.94 7.16 -3.46
N ILE A 46 -6.76 6.34 -2.81
CA ILE A 46 -7.42 5.19 -3.45
C ILE A 46 -8.76 5.59 -4.08
N LEU A 47 -9.36 6.72 -3.70
CA LEU A 47 -10.50 7.33 -4.39
C LEU A 47 -10.18 7.61 -5.87
N GLY A 48 -10.56 6.66 -6.74
CA GLY A 48 -10.41 6.76 -8.18
C GLY A 48 -9.40 5.78 -8.80
N GLN A 49 -8.60 5.06 -8.01
CA GLN A 49 -7.71 4.01 -8.50
C GLN A 49 -8.41 2.66 -8.37
N SER A 50 -8.89 2.12 -9.49
CA SER A 50 -10.01 1.16 -9.47
C SER A 50 -9.60 -0.32 -9.54
N SER A 51 -8.33 -0.66 -9.42
CA SER A 51 -7.84 -2.06 -9.31
C SER A 51 -6.32 -2.19 -9.19
N ARG A 52 -5.60 -1.10 -9.45
CA ARG A 52 -4.15 -1.11 -9.58
C ARG A 52 -3.57 0.13 -8.91
N LEU A 53 -2.60 -0.08 -8.03
CA LEU A 53 -1.79 0.96 -7.43
C LEU A 53 -0.37 0.89 -8.00
N GLU A 54 0.21 2.03 -8.34
CA GLU A 54 1.54 2.11 -8.95
C GLU A 54 2.59 2.70 -8.01
N GLY A 55 3.81 2.16 -8.11
CA GLY A 55 4.97 2.54 -7.31
C GLY A 55 5.08 1.75 -5.99
N PRO A 56 6.21 1.91 -5.27
CA PRO A 56 6.34 1.42 -3.91
C PRO A 56 5.34 2.11 -2.98
N ILE A 57 4.58 1.32 -2.22
CA ILE A 57 3.56 1.80 -1.28
C ILE A 57 3.99 1.43 0.13
N ILE A 58 4.08 2.43 1.00
CA ILE A 58 4.41 2.26 2.41
C ILE A 58 3.25 2.77 3.26
N LEU A 59 2.57 1.86 3.96
CA LEU A 59 1.55 2.17 4.94
C LEU A 59 2.17 2.26 6.33
N SER A 60 1.88 3.35 7.04
CA SER A 60 2.40 3.56 8.39
C SER A 60 1.46 4.40 9.24
N GLY A 61 1.78 4.56 10.53
CA GLY A 61 1.12 5.54 11.39
C GLY A 61 -0.32 5.18 11.74
N ALA A 62 -1.21 6.18 11.68
CA ALA A 62 -2.56 6.08 12.20
C ALA A 62 -3.56 5.50 11.19
N ILE A 63 -3.22 4.36 10.59
CA ILE A 63 -4.09 3.57 9.72
C ILE A 63 -4.73 2.46 10.54
N THR A 64 -6.05 2.36 10.49
CA THR A 64 -6.84 1.40 11.29
C THR A 64 -7.65 0.43 10.45
N SER A 65 -7.82 0.68 9.15
CA SER A 65 -8.56 -0.19 8.24
C SER A 65 -7.97 -0.15 6.83
N LEU A 66 -7.97 -1.31 6.16
CA LEU A 66 -7.64 -1.42 4.74
C LEU A 66 -8.89 -1.67 3.88
N GLU A 67 -10.11 -1.43 4.39
CA GLU A 67 -11.36 -1.64 3.62
C GLU A 67 -11.36 -0.96 2.26
N VAL A 68 -10.71 0.21 2.12
CA VAL A 68 -10.56 0.90 0.83
C VAL A 68 -9.77 0.11 -0.23
N PHE A 69 -9.05 -0.94 0.16
CA PHE A 69 -8.36 -1.86 -0.73
C PHE A 69 -9.27 -2.95 -1.29
N GLU A 70 -10.55 -3.01 -0.92
CA GLU A 70 -11.47 -4.10 -1.32
C GLU A 70 -11.52 -4.31 -2.85
N ASN A 71 -11.23 -3.29 -3.65
CA ASN A 71 -11.22 -3.37 -5.12
C ASN A 71 -9.80 -3.41 -5.71
N VAL A 72 -8.75 -3.37 -4.90
CA VAL A 72 -7.36 -3.38 -5.34
C VAL A 72 -6.91 -4.81 -5.61
N GLU A 73 -6.62 -5.10 -6.88
CA GLU A 73 -6.14 -6.40 -7.34
C GLU A 73 -4.60 -6.44 -7.48
N LYS A 74 -3.98 -5.28 -7.74
CA LYS A 74 -2.58 -5.20 -8.18
C LYS A 74 -1.84 -4.05 -7.50
N ILE A 75 -0.66 -4.34 -6.97
CA ILE A 75 0.31 -3.33 -6.53
C ILE A 75 1.58 -3.49 -7.37
N ILE A 76 2.03 -2.39 -7.96
CA ILE A 76 3.11 -2.38 -8.95
C ILE A 76 4.31 -1.70 -8.33
N GLY A 77 4.98 -2.46 -7.48
CA GLY A 77 6.09 -2.02 -6.66
C GLY A 77 6.19 -2.88 -5.40
N ASP A 78 7.00 -2.43 -4.46
CA ASP A 78 7.06 -3.01 -3.12
C ASP A 78 5.81 -2.59 -2.33
N PHE A 79 5.35 -3.47 -1.44
CA PHE A 79 4.25 -3.18 -0.54
C PHE A 79 4.70 -3.37 0.91
N VAL A 80 4.72 -2.27 1.66
CA VAL A 80 5.23 -2.24 3.03
C VAL A 80 4.14 -1.79 3.98
N ILE A 81 3.90 -2.55 5.04
CA ILE A 81 3.05 -2.18 6.18
C ILE A 81 3.92 -2.13 7.42
N VAL A 82 4.11 -0.94 7.97
CA VAL A 82 5.02 -0.72 9.09
C VAL A 82 4.44 0.23 10.13
N ASP A 83 4.45 -0.17 11.41
CA ASP A 83 4.01 0.67 12.54
C ASP A 83 2.59 1.24 12.38
N THR A 84 1.65 0.40 11.92
CA THR A 84 0.23 0.74 11.80
C THR A 84 -0.58 0.37 13.06
N GLN A 85 -1.82 0.85 13.14
CA GLN A 85 -2.78 0.44 14.19
C GLN A 85 -3.69 -0.72 13.75
N LEU A 86 -3.35 -1.39 12.65
CA LEU A 86 -4.10 -2.51 12.11
C LEU A 86 -4.06 -3.72 13.07
N THR A 87 -5.18 -4.45 13.11
CA THR A 87 -5.29 -5.75 13.79
C THR A 87 -5.50 -6.91 12.82
N SER A 88 -5.99 -6.62 11.62
CA SER A 88 -6.16 -7.54 10.51
C SER A 88 -5.70 -6.89 9.21
N LEU A 89 -5.60 -7.70 8.16
CA LEU A 89 -5.35 -7.25 6.79
C LEU A 89 -6.62 -7.24 5.93
N ASP A 90 -7.79 -7.23 6.58
CA ASP A 90 -9.09 -7.25 5.91
C ASP A 90 -9.21 -6.06 4.94
N GLY A 91 -9.73 -6.33 3.74
CA GLY A 91 -9.70 -5.42 2.59
C GLY A 91 -8.68 -5.82 1.52
N LEU A 92 -7.72 -6.72 1.80
CA LEU A 92 -6.74 -7.22 0.82
C LEU A 92 -7.16 -8.52 0.11
N GLU A 93 -8.38 -9.01 0.29
CA GLU A 93 -8.83 -10.33 -0.16
C GLU A 93 -8.77 -10.51 -1.68
N ASN A 94 -8.86 -9.41 -2.43
CA ASN A 94 -8.84 -9.39 -3.89
C ASN A 94 -7.44 -9.15 -4.49
N LEU A 95 -6.43 -8.94 -3.65
CA LEU A 95 -5.05 -8.74 -4.11
C LEU A 95 -4.51 -10.03 -4.73
N ILE A 96 -4.13 -9.97 -6.01
CA ILE A 96 -3.60 -11.10 -6.79
C ILE A 96 -2.16 -10.86 -7.28
N LEU A 97 -1.67 -9.62 -7.23
CA LEU A 97 -0.34 -9.28 -7.71
C LEU A 97 0.32 -8.20 -6.86
N VAL A 98 1.55 -8.46 -6.42
CA VAL A 98 2.52 -7.46 -5.99
C VAL A 98 3.78 -7.68 -6.81
N THR A 99 4.22 -6.74 -7.65
CA THR A 99 5.40 -7.02 -8.49
C THR A 99 6.72 -7.01 -7.72
N GLY A 100 6.74 -6.37 -6.54
CA GLY A 100 7.90 -6.26 -5.66
C GLY A 100 7.83 -7.15 -4.43
N ASP A 101 8.59 -6.74 -3.42
CA ASP A 101 8.67 -7.40 -2.12
C ASP A 101 7.53 -6.93 -1.19
N ILE A 102 7.01 -7.85 -0.37
CA ILE A 102 5.99 -7.55 0.64
C ILE A 102 6.65 -7.59 2.01
N THR A 103 6.56 -6.50 2.77
CA THR A 103 7.11 -6.42 4.13
C THR A 103 6.05 -5.96 5.11
N ILE A 104 5.77 -6.77 6.13
CA ILE A 104 4.79 -6.45 7.17
C ILE A 104 5.50 -6.54 8.53
N THR A 105 5.82 -5.40 9.12
CA THR A 105 6.68 -5.35 10.31
C THR A 105 6.42 -4.17 11.24
N SER A 106 7.20 -4.05 12.32
CA SER A 106 7.23 -2.89 13.19
C SER A 106 8.65 -2.54 13.61
N ASN A 107 8.88 -1.27 13.96
CA ASN A 107 10.13 -0.79 14.51
C ASN A 107 10.06 -0.74 16.05
N PRO A 108 11.03 -1.31 16.78
CA PRO A 108 11.09 -1.18 18.23
C PRO A 108 11.12 0.29 18.67
N PRO A 109 10.40 0.71 19.74
CA PRO A 109 9.63 -0.11 20.68
C PRO A 109 8.16 -0.34 20.27
N PHE A 110 7.74 0.12 19.09
CA PHE A 110 6.37 -0.07 18.62
C PHE A 110 6.13 -1.55 18.29
N GLN A 111 4.94 -2.04 18.66
CA GLN A 111 4.49 -3.39 18.34
C GLN A 111 3.27 -3.30 17.44
N GLN A 112 3.43 -3.77 16.21
CA GLN A 112 2.30 -3.91 15.28
C GLN A 112 1.37 -5.02 15.79
N LYS A 113 0.06 -4.74 15.80
CA LYS A 113 -0.95 -5.59 16.45
C LYS A 113 -1.67 -6.52 15.48
N ILE A 114 -1.18 -6.63 14.25
CA ILE A 114 -1.78 -7.48 13.23
C ILE A 114 -1.68 -8.93 13.69
N LYS A 115 -2.84 -9.57 13.81
CA LYS A 115 -3.00 -10.94 14.25
C LYS A 115 -3.74 -11.80 13.22
N ASP A 116 -4.45 -11.17 12.28
CA ASP A 116 -5.17 -11.83 11.20
C ASP A 116 -4.57 -11.44 9.84
N PHE A 117 -4.04 -12.44 9.15
CA PHE A 117 -3.40 -12.35 7.84
C PHE A 117 -4.19 -13.11 6.76
N CYS A 118 -5.38 -13.60 7.07
CA CYS A 118 -6.12 -14.49 6.18
C CYS A 118 -6.54 -13.81 4.87
N ALA A 119 -6.67 -12.49 4.86
CA ALA A 119 -6.87 -11.73 3.62
C ALA A 119 -5.78 -11.97 2.56
N LEU A 120 -4.56 -12.37 2.94
CA LEU A 120 -3.47 -12.67 1.98
C LEU A 120 -3.59 -14.03 1.28
N GLN A 121 -4.58 -14.86 1.63
CA GLN A 121 -4.70 -16.22 1.08
C GLN A 121 -4.85 -16.23 -0.45
N THR A 122 -5.60 -15.30 -1.03
CA THR A 122 -5.77 -15.19 -2.48
C THR A 122 -4.43 -14.98 -3.18
N LEU A 123 -3.66 -13.99 -2.71
CA LEU A 123 -2.33 -13.68 -3.23
C LEU A 123 -1.36 -14.86 -3.08
N ILE A 124 -1.38 -15.52 -1.92
CA ILE A 124 -0.43 -16.60 -1.59
C ILE A 124 -0.76 -17.91 -2.31
N ASN A 125 -2.03 -18.21 -2.55
CA ASN A 125 -2.44 -19.50 -3.14
C ASN A 125 -2.40 -19.50 -4.67
N GLY A 126 -2.59 -18.34 -5.31
CA GLY A 126 -2.65 -18.26 -6.78
C GLY A 126 -2.16 -16.96 -7.40
N GLY A 127 -1.76 -15.98 -6.58
CA GLY A 127 -1.19 -14.73 -7.05
C GLY A 127 0.32 -14.79 -7.30
N SER A 128 0.91 -13.62 -7.51
CA SER A 128 2.35 -13.47 -7.75
C SER A 128 2.93 -12.36 -6.90
N PHE A 129 4.07 -12.64 -6.27
CA PHE A 129 4.90 -11.69 -5.53
C PHE A 129 6.36 -12.14 -5.55
N LYS A 130 7.30 -11.21 -5.32
CA LYS A 130 8.73 -11.53 -5.36
C LYS A 130 9.18 -12.25 -4.08
N SER A 131 8.91 -11.64 -2.93
CA SER A 131 9.14 -12.24 -1.62
C SER A 131 8.19 -11.64 -0.59
N ILE A 132 7.99 -12.33 0.54
CA ILE A 132 7.18 -11.85 1.65
C ILE A 132 7.92 -12.04 2.97
N THR A 133 7.95 -10.99 3.78
CA THR A 133 8.53 -10.99 5.13
C THR A 133 7.49 -10.49 6.13
N ILE A 134 7.16 -11.33 7.12
CA ILE A 134 6.22 -11.00 8.20
C ILE A 134 6.96 -11.20 9.53
N THR A 135 7.23 -10.11 10.24
CA THR A 135 8.00 -10.13 11.51
C THR A 135 7.51 -9.04 12.45
N ASN A 136 7.75 -9.15 13.76
CA ASN A 136 7.41 -8.12 14.75
C ASN A 136 5.92 -7.71 14.81
N ASN A 137 5.01 -8.58 14.39
CA ASN A 137 3.57 -8.43 14.57
C ASN A 137 3.06 -9.25 15.76
N GLN A 138 1.78 -9.11 16.11
CA GLN A 138 1.13 -9.95 17.12
C GLN A 138 1.06 -11.43 16.69
N HIS A 139 0.86 -11.69 15.40
CA HIS A 139 1.03 -13.00 14.79
C HIS A 139 2.01 -12.89 13.61
N ASN A 140 2.92 -13.85 13.45
CA ASN A 140 3.90 -13.85 12.35
C ASN A 140 3.84 -15.19 11.60
N PRO A 141 2.77 -15.44 10.85
CA PRO A 141 2.61 -16.70 10.12
C PRO A 141 3.63 -16.81 8.99
N THR A 142 4.03 -18.05 8.68
CA THR A 142 4.76 -18.35 7.45
C THR A 142 3.81 -18.41 6.26
N VAL A 143 4.36 -18.40 5.04
CA VAL A 143 3.58 -18.66 3.82
C VAL A 143 2.82 -19.99 3.91
N ALA A 144 3.46 -21.03 4.45
CA ALA A 144 2.84 -22.34 4.62
C ALA A 144 1.67 -22.31 5.62
N ASP A 145 1.78 -21.50 6.69
CA ASP A 145 0.69 -21.32 7.66
C ASP A 145 -0.52 -20.67 7.00
N ILE A 146 -0.31 -19.61 6.21
CA ILE A 146 -1.40 -18.92 5.50
C ILE A 146 -2.07 -19.86 4.47
N GLN A 147 -1.29 -20.64 3.73
CA GLN A 147 -1.81 -21.65 2.78
C GLN A 147 -2.67 -22.72 3.48
N GLN A 148 -2.33 -23.09 4.72
CA GLN A 148 -3.06 -24.07 5.52
C GLN A 148 -4.22 -23.48 6.31
N GLY A 149 -4.47 -22.16 6.23
CA GLY A 149 -5.51 -21.47 6.98
C GLY A 149 -5.14 -21.14 8.44
N ASN A 150 -3.88 -21.34 8.84
CA ASN A 150 -3.35 -20.96 10.15
C ASN A 150 -2.87 -19.49 10.12
N CYS A 151 -3.74 -18.58 9.68
CA CYS A 151 -3.40 -17.16 9.41
C CYS A 151 -3.93 -16.17 10.45
N ALA A 152 -4.66 -16.62 11.48
CA ALA A 152 -5.27 -15.77 12.50
C ALA A 152 -5.07 -16.28 13.93
N PHE A 153 -4.97 -15.37 14.91
CA PHE A 153 -4.86 -15.64 16.36
C PHE A 153 -5.62 -14.63 17.22
#